data_AF-A0A256V7P2-F1
#
_entry.id   AF-A0A256V7P2-F1
#
_cell.length_a   1.000
_cell.length_b   1.000
_cell.length_c   1.000
_cell.angle_alpha   90.00
_cell.angle_beta   90.00
_cell.angle_gamma   90.00
#
_symmetry.space_group_name_H-M   'P 1'
#
loop_
_entity.id
_entity.type
_entity.pdbx_description
1 polymer ?
#
loop_
_entity_poly.entity_id
_entity_poly.type
_entity_poly.pdbx_seq_one_letter_code
_entity_poly.pdbx_strand_id
1 'polypeptide(L)'
;MRTVQEILKNMDEEKLINAYLYRFPINVQDCNGNEAKIGEVKATIHKGMHKYLERLRNLPIMKDNDQGIFFVHRCIEDDMNGQTFQLIFLNELKENREATESYGCDFIEQAKIMGYWVAETPLTKYYLEDLIVDILYEASFFGPSQEHLQEEKDKLNQMIADDDSETISAEDFFAELEEKQGYKFDHQSPDERELEIKVIKMAGEYWEHSRKKELRNVMKLLGI
;
A
#
# COMPACT_ATOMS: atom_id res chain seq x y z
N MET A 1 12.19 9.10 -14.36
CA MET A 1 11.51 8.99 -13.06
C MET A 1 10.98 10.36 -12.74
N ARG A 2 9.73 10.44 -12.32
CA ARG A 2 9.06 11.67 -11.87
C ARG A 2 8.61 11.48 -10.43
N THR A 3 8.41 12.55 -9.69
CA THR A 3 7.84 12.43 -8.35
C THR A 3 6.36 12.06 -8.41
N VAL A 4 5.83 11.50 -7.32
CA VAL A 4 4.38 11.25 -7.18
C VAL A 4 3.60 12.54 -7.46
N GLN A 5 4.02 13.69 -6.91
CA GLN A 5 3.33 14.96 -7.14
C GLN A 5 3.40 15.43 -8.60
N GLU A 6 4.54 15.28 -9.27
CA GLU A 6 4.68 15.62 -10.69
C GLU A 6 3.72 14.80 -11.57
N ILE A 7 3.56 13.51 -11.25
CA ILE A 7 2.59 12.64 -11.94
C ILE A 7 1.16 13.09 -11.62
N LEU A 8 0.85 13.32 -10.35
CA LEU A 8 -0.49 13.71 -9.88
C LEU A 8 -0.98 15.03 -10.49
N LYS A 9 -0.07 15.99 -10.72
CA LYS A 9 -0.38 17.27 -11.40
C LYS A 9 -0.82 17.11 -12.85
N ASN A 10 -0.43 16.01 -13.50
CA ASN A 10 -0.69 15.77 -14.93
C ASN A 10 -1.81 14.76 -15.18
N MET A 11 -2.38 14.16 -14.13
CA MET A 11 -3.48 13.20 -14.25
C MET A 11 -4.84 13.88 -14.31
N ASP A 12 -5.76 13.28 -15.08
CA ASP A 12 -7.16 13.67 -15.11
C ASP A 12 -7.80 13.42 -13.74
N GLU A 13 -8.32 14.48 -13.14
CA GLU A 13 -8.84 14.43 -11.77
C GLU A 13 -10.10 13.58 -11.66
N GLU A 14 -11.06 13.75 -12.56
CA GLU A 14 -12.33 13.02 -12.53
C GLU A 14 -12.07 11.53 -12.74
N LYS A 15 -11.19 11.18 -13.68
CA LYS A 15 -10.79 9.79 -13.89
C LYS A 15 -10.15 9.20 -12.63
N LEU A 16 -9.28 9.95 -11.98
CA LEU A 16 -8.59 9.49 -10.77
C LEU A 16 -9.53 9.32 -9.57
N ILE A 17 -10.46 10.26 -9.34
CA ILE A 17 -11.47 10.14 -8.28
C ILE A 17 -12.36 8.91 -8.53
N ASN A 18 -12.81 8.71 -9.77
CA ASN A 18 -13.63 7.56 -10.12
C ASN A 18 -12.88 6.24 -9.93
N ALA A 19 -11.61 6.15 -10.34
CA ALA A 19 -10.77 4.98 -10.12
C ALA A 19 -10.57 4.69 -8.62
N TYR A 20 -10.30 5.73 -7.82
CA TYR A 20 -10.18 5.62 -6.37
C TYR A 20 -11.45 5.06 -5.73
N LEU A 21 -12.62 5.65 -6.03
CA LEU A 21 -13.89 5.24 -5.43
C LEU A 21 -14.39 3.89 -5.94
N TYR A 22 -13.95 3.46 -7.11
CA TYR A 22 -14.22 2.11 -7.61
C TYR A 22 -13.42 1.06 -6.82
N ARG A 23 -12.13 1.32 -6.58
CA ARG A 23 -11.24 0.38 -5.88
C ARG A 23 -11.45 0.38 -4.37
N PHE A 24 -11.68 1.55 -3.78
CA PHE A 24 -11.90 1.75 -2.36
C PHE A 24 -13.28 2.36 -2.13
N PRO A 25 -14.36 1.56 -2.28
CA PRO A 25 -15.71 2.06 -2.17
C PRO A 25 -15.99 2.52 -0.74
N ILE A 26 -16.52 3.74 -0.62
CA ILE A 26 -17.00 4.24 0.67
C ILE A 26 -18.32 3.54 0.98
N ASN A 27 -18.39 2.92 2.15
CA ASN A 27 -19.62 2.34 2.64
C ASN A 27 -20.62 3.48 2.98
N VAL A 28 -21.56 3.70 2.06
CA VAL A 28 -22.58 4.75 2.18
C VAL A 28 -23.47 4.54 3.41
N GLN A 29 -23.54 3.31 3.95
CA GLN A 29 -24.30 3.05 5.19
C GLN A 29 -23.65 3.71 6.41
N ASP A 30 -22.33 3.87 6.42
CA ASP A 30 -21.60 4.52 7.51
C ASP A 30 -21.72 6.06 7.47
N CYS A 31 -22.26 6.61 6.36
CA CYS A 31 -22.57 8.03 6.22
C CYS A 31 -23.96 8.42 6.78
N ASN A 32 -24.73 7.46 7.32
CA ASN A 32 -26.11 7.69 7.77
C ASN A 32 -26.17 8.24 9.20
N GLY A 33 -25.95 9.55 9.31
CA GLY A 33 -26.41 10.34 10.45
C GLY A 33 -27.76 11.03 10.22
N ASN A 34 -28.26 11.16 8.98
CA ASN A 34 -29.56 11.77 8.65
C ASN A 34 -29.93 11.50 7.18
N GLU A 35 -31.20 11.71 6.86
CA GLU A 35 -31.98 11.60 5.60
C GLU A 35 -31.36 12.16 4.28
N ALA A 36 -30.04 12.27 4.15
CA ALA A 36 -29.38 12.73 2.95
C ALA A 36 -29.65 11.78 1.78
N LYS A 37 -30.01 12.33 0.62
CA LYS A 37 -30.18 11.52 -0.60
C LYS A 37 -28.81 10.99 -1.03
N ILE A 38 -28.76 9.76 -1.56
CA ILE A 38 -27.52 9.14 -2.07
C ILE A 38 -26.71 10.09 -2.98
N GLY A 39 -27.39 10.92 -3.78
CA GLY A 39 -26.74 11.93 -4.62
C GLY A 39 -25.96 13.01 -3.86
N GLU A 40 -26.46 13.46 -2.70
CA GLU A 40 -25.81 14.46 -1.85
C GLU A 40 -24.58 13.88 -1.15
N VAL A 41 -24.65 12.61 -0.74
CA VAL A 41 -23.50 11.88 -0.17
C VAL A 41 -22.40 11.74 -1.21
N LYS A 42 -22.74 11.30 -2.44
CA LYS A 42 -21.77 11.19 -3.55
C LYS A 42 -21.13 12.53 -3.88
N ALA A 43 -21.91 13.60 -3.95
CA ALA A 43 -21.39 14.95 -4.21
C ALA A 43 -20.44 15.42 -3.10
N THR A 44 -20.74 15.09 -1.84
CA THR A 44 -19.90 15.42 -0.69
C THR A 44 -18.58 14.66 -0.74
N ILE A 45 -18.61 13.36 -1.06
CA ILE A 45 -17.42 12.52 -1.25
C ILE A 45 -16.54 13.08 -2.38
N HIS A 46 -17.11 13.35 -3.56
CA HIS A 46 -16.37 13.94 -4.68
C HIS A 46 -15.72 15.27 -4.29
N LYS A 47 -16.44 16.14 -3.59
CA LYS A 47 -15.90 17.41 -3.09
C LYS A 47 -14.76 17.20 -2.10
N GLY A 48 -14.84 16.19 -1.24
CA GLY A 48 -13.78 15.80 -0.31
C GLY A 48 -12.53 15.33 -1.05
N MET A 49 -12.69 14.43 -2.02
CA MET A 49 -11.61 13.93 -2.85
C MET A 49 -10.96 15.04 -3.69
N HIS A 50 -11.74 15.93 -4.28
CA HIS A 50 -11.22 17.10 -4.99
C HIS A 50 -10.27 17.93 -4.10
N LYS A 51 -10.72 18.29 -2.89
CA LYS A 51 -9.90 19.04 -1.93
C LYS A 51 -8.63 18.28 -1.52
N TYR A 52 -8.76 16.97 -1.32
CA TYR A 52 -7.63 16.12 -0.99
C TYR A 52 -6.57 16.14 -2.10
N LEU A 53 -6.98 15.92 -3.35
CA LEU A 53 -6.09 15.94 -4.51
C LEU A 53 -5.48 17.33 -4.75
N GLU A 54 -6.28 18.39 -4.64
CA GLU A 54 -5.79 19.77 -4.75
C GLU A 54 -4.71 20.07 -3.71
N ARG A 55 -4.92 19.66 -2.46
CA ARG A 55 -3.93 19.82 -1.39
C ARG A 55 -2.64 19.07 -1.72
N LEU A 56 -2.71 17.80 -2.10
CA LEU A 56 -1.52 17.00 -2.42
C LEU A 56 -0.74 17.54 -3.62
N ARG A 57 -1.43 18.02 -4.66
CA ARG A 57 -0.81 18.66 -5.84
C ARG A 57 -0.04 19.93 -5.47
N ASN A 58 -0.44 20.64 -4.43
CA ASN A 58 0.18 21.91 -4.02
C ASN A 58 1.01 21.81 -2.75
N LEU A 59 1.09 20.63 -2.13
CA LEU A 59 1.81 20.42 -0.88
C LEU A 59 3.31 20.70 -1.07
N PRO A 60 3.94 21.53 -0.21
CA PRO A 60 5.39 21.69 -0.24
C PRO A 60 6.07 20.34 0.01
N ILE A 61 6.86 19.88 -0.95
CA ILE A 61 7.57 18.60 -0.83
C ILE A 61 8.64 18.73 0.27
N MET A 62 8.62 17.77 1.20
CA MET A 62 9.68 17.60 2.18
C MET A 62 10.75 16.69 1.58
N LYS A 63 11.99 17.17 1.52
CA LYS A 63 13.11 16.32 1.12
C LYS A 63 13.38 15.31 2.22
N ASP A 64 13.42 14.04 1.83
CA ASP A 64 13.86 12.95 2.68
C ASP A 64 15.36 12.71 2.46
N ASN A 65 16.04 12.23 3.50
CA ASN A 65 17.45 11.83 3.41
C ASN A 65 17.59 10.52 2.62
N ASP A 66 16.54 9.71 2.59
CA ASP A 66 16.46 8.52 1.76
C ASP A 66 15.30 8.62 0.76
N GLN A 67 15.63 8.47 -0.51
CA GLN A 67 14.68 8.69 -1.59
C GLN A 67 13.86 7.40 -1.79
N GLY A 68 12.58 7.46 -1.45
CA GLY A 68 11.61 6.40 -1.77
C GLY A 68 11.36 6.31 -3.28
N ILE A 69 11.19 5.08 -3.76
CA ILE A 69 10.93 4.73 -5.16
C ILE A 69 9.80 3.70 -5.23
N PHE A 70 8.68 4.11 -5.84
CA PHE A 70 7.55 3.24 -6.15
C PHE A 70 7.71 2.55 -7.50
N PHE A 71 7.38 1.27 -7.57
CA PHE A 71 7.28 0.53 -8.83
C PHE A 71 6.24 -0.58 -8.75
N VAL A 72 5.79 -1.07 -9.90
CA VAL A 72 4.81 -2.16 -9.99
C VAL A 72 5.52 -3.44 -10.39
N HIS A 73 5.08 -4.58 -9.84
CA HIS A 73 5.43 -5.90 -10.34
C HIS A 73 4.22 -6.85 -10.27
N ARG A 74 4.32 -8.00 -10.92
CA ARG A 74 3.23 -8.98 -10.99
C ARG A 74 3.19 -9.84 -9.72
N CYS A 75 1.99 -10.26 -9.38
CA CYS A 75 1.70 -11.24 -8.34
C CYS A 75 0.58 -12.18 -8.81
N ILE A 76 0.33 -13.24 -8.04
CA ILE A 76 -0.92 -14.00 -8.14
C ILE A 76 -1.87 -13.40 -7.10
N GLU A 77 -3.03 -12.96 -7.53
CA GLU A 77 -4.08 -12.38 -6.69
C GLU A 77 -5.42 -13.00 -7.12
N ASP A 78 -6.17 -13.55 -6.16
CA ASP A 78 -7.45 -14.25 -6.39
C ASP A 78 -7.41 -15.24 -7.57
N ASP A 79 -6.38 -16.11 -7.58
CA ASP A 79 -6.12 -17.11 -8.62
C ASP A 79 -5.86 -16.56 -10.03
N MET A 80 -5.69 -15.24 -10.17
CA MET A 80 -5.45 -14.56 -11.44
C MET A 80 -4.10 -13.83 -11.47
N ASN A 81 -3.65 -13.50 -12.69
CA ASN A 81 -2.49 -12.63 -12.88
C ASN A 81 -2.83 -11.21 -12.40
N GLY A 82 -2.37 -10.88 -11.20
CA GLY A 82 -2.51 -9.56 -10.61
C GLY A 82 -1.24 -8.72 -10.72
N GLN A 83 -1.27 -7.59 -10.04
CA GLN A 83 -0.14 -6.71 -9.83
C GLN A 83 -0.19 -6.14 -8.43
N THR A 84 0.99 -5.90 -7.87
CA THR A 84 1.13 -5.13 -6.64
C THR A 84 2.19 -4.05 -6.83
N PHE A 85 2.16 -3.05 -5.96
CA PHE A 85 3.15 -2.00 -5.94
C PHE A 85 4.09 -2.20 -4.76
N GLN A 86 5.32 -1.75 -4.95
CA GLN A 86 6.37 -1.82 -3.95
C GLN A 86 7.00 -0.45 -3.79
N LEU A 87 7.21 -0.04 -2.54
CA LEU A 87 8.09 1.05 -2.17
C LEU A 87 9.42 0.45 -1.70
N ILE A 88 10.52 0.95 -2.27
CA ILE A 88 11.88 0.70 -1.80
C ILE A 88 12.60 2.02 -1.56
N PHE A 89 13.69 1.97 -0.79
CA PHE A 89 14.54 3.13 -0.55
C PHE A 89 15.86 3.06 -1.33
N LEU A 90 16.31 4.21 -1.81
CA LEU A 90 17.49 4.30 -2.67
C LEU A 90 18.77 3.87 -1.95
N ASN A 91 18.92 4.16 -0.65
CA ASN A 91 20.11 3.74 0.08
C ASN A 91 20.14 2.22 0.28
N GLU A 92 19.01 1.60 0.63
CA GLU A 92 18.88 0.14 0.72
C GLU A 92 19.29 -0.51 -0.62
N LEU A 93 18.81 0.03 -1.74
CA LEU A 93 19.15 -0.49 -3.07
C LEU A 93 20.64 -0.35 -3.43
N LYS A 94 21.31 0.71 -2.93
CA LYS A 94 22.75 0.92 -3.11
C LYS A 94 23.58 -0.04 -2.27
N GLU A 95 23.13 -0.34 -1.05
CA GLU A 95 23.79 -1.24 -0.12
C GLU A 95 23.58 -2.71 -0.52
N ASN A 96 22.34 -3.07 -0.82
CA ASN A 96 21.92 -4.40 -1.23
C ASN A 96 21.07 -4.32 -2.51
N ARG A 97 21.68 -4.69 -3.63
CA ARG A 97 21.01 -4.72 -4.94
C ARG A 97 19.88 -5.76 -5.05
N GLU A 98 19.74 -6.62 -4.06
CA GLU A 98 18.64 -7.57 -3.94
C GLU A 98 17.56 -7.13 -2.95
N ALA A 99 17.62 -5.91 -2.41
CA ALA A 99 16.64 -5.26 -1.52
C ALA A 99 15.27 -5.94 -1.57
N THR A 100 14.94 -6.69 -0.51
CA THR A 100 13.78 -7.59 -0.46
C THR A 100 12.61 -6.96 0.27
N GLU A 101 12.83 -5.89 1.02
CA GLU A 101 11.78 -5.29 1.86
C GLU A 101 10.78 -4.51 1.00
N SER A 102 9.51 -4.66 1.35
CA SER A 102 8.41 -3.90 0.74
C SER A 102 7.79 -3.06 1.84
N TYR A 103 7.91 -1.74 1.71
CA TYR A 103 7.39 -0.80 2.70
C TYR A 103 6.00 -0.33 2.32
N GLY A 104 5.11 -0.22 3.32
CA GLY A 104 3.92 0.62 3.22
C GLY A 104 4.29 2.10 3.35
N CYS A 105 3.39 2.99 2.93
CA CYS A 105 3.59 4.43 3.08
C CYS A 105 2.53 5.13 3.95
N ASP A 106 1.64 4.36 4.59
CA ASP A 106 0.61 4.81 5.54
C ASP A 106 1.16 5.63 6.71
N PHE A 107 2.29 5.22 7.29
CA PHE A 107 2.98 5.96 8.37
C PHE A 107 3.97 7.02 7.87
N ILE A 108 4.01 7.34 6.58
CA ILE A 108 4.94 8.35 6.03
C ILE A 108 4.20 9.69 5.84
N GLU A 109 4.84 10.81 6.14
CA GLU A 109 4.24 12.12 5.89
C GLU A 109 3.95 12.31 4.39
N GLN A 110 2.74 12.74 4.04
CA GLN A 110 2.33 13.02 2.66
C GLN A 110 3.31 13.94 1.93
N ALA A 111 3.91 14.91 2.64
CA ALA A 111 4.90 15.82 2.06
C ALA A 111 6.17 15.09 1.56
N LYS A 112 6.56 13.98 2.21
CA LYS A 112 7.66 13.11 1.77
C LYS A 112 7.20 12.19 0.63
N ILE A 113 6.05 11.54 0.78
CA ILE A 113 5.46 10.65 -0.26
C ILE A 113 5.34 11.40 -1.59
N MET A 114 4.86 12.65 -1.57
CA MET A 114 4.75 13.50 -2.76
C MET A 114 6.10 13.78 -3.44
N GLY A 115 7.21 13.71 -2.70
CA GLY A 115 8.58 13.81 -3.20
C GLY A 115 9.21 12.48 -3.63
N TYR A 116 8.59 11.34 -3.32
CA TYR A 116 9.08 10.03 -3.74
C TYR A 116 8.97 9.84 -5.24
N TRP A 117 9.87 9.04 -5.82
CA TRP A 117 9.92 8.78 -7.25
C TRP A 117 8.99 7.65 -7.62
N VAL A 118 8.43 7.72 -8.83
CA VAL A 118 7.82 6.58 -9.49
C VAL A 118 8.77 6.09 -10.57
N ALA A 119 9.13 4.81 -10.50
CA ALA A 119 9.98 4.16 -11.48
C ALA A 119 9.19 3.92 -12.77
N GLU A 120 9.47 4.74 -13.79
CA GLU A 120 8.77 4.74 -15.07
C GLU A 120 9.19 3.57 -15.99
N THR A 121 9.20 2.33 -15.47
CA THR A 121 9.37 1.10 -16.26
C THR A 121 8.13 0.87 -17.14
N PRO A 122 8.20 0.05 -18.20
CA PRO A 122 7.04 -0.24 -19.03
C PRO A 122 5.85 -0.79 -18.24
N LEU A 123 6.09 -1.63 -17.23
CA LEU A 123 5.04 -2.21 -16.39
C LEU A 123 4.41 -1.15 -15.48
N THR A 124 5.22 -0.36 -14.77
CA THR A 124 4.72 0.73 -13.92
C THR A 124 3.96 1.78 -14.71
N LYS A 125 4.40 2.11 -15.94
CA LYS A 125 3.66 3.04 -16.81
C LYS A 125 2.30 2.50 -17.21
N TYR A 126 2.20 1.19 -17.45
CA TYR A 126 0.95 0.55 -17.80
C TYR A 126 -0.06 0.61 -16.64
N TYR A 127 0.41 0.38 -15.41
CA TYR A 127 -0.40 0.41 -14.17
C TYR A 127 -0.29 1.73 -13.40
N LEU A 128 0.02 2.84 -14.07
CA LEU A 128 0.35 4.09 -13.39
C LEU A 128 -0.83 4.68 -12.62
N GLU A 129 -2.04 4.59 -13.17
CA GLU A 129 -3.27 5.06 -12.51
C GLU A 129 -3.54 4.26 -11.24
N ASP A 130 -3.48 2.93 -11.33
CA ASP A 130 -3.70 2.02 -10.20
C ASP A 130 -2.68 2.25 -9.08
N LEU A 131 -1.41 2.43 -9.44
CA LEU A 131 -0.35 2.77 -8.49
C LEU A 131 -0.64 4.10 -7.76
N ILE A 132 -1.03 5.13 -8.49
CA ILE A 132 -1.31 6.43 -7.87
C ILE A 132 -2.55 6.36 -6.99
N VAL A 133 -3.58 5.61 -7.39
CA VAL A 133 -4.77 5.34 -6.56
C VAL A 133 -4.38 4.67 -5.23
N ASP A 134 -3.49 3.68 -5.26
CA ASP A 134 -3.02 3.00 -4.04
C ASP A 134 -2.20 3.91 -3.13
N ILE A 135 -1.28 4.70 -3.71
CA ILE A 135 -0.51 5.69 -2.94
C ILE A 135 -1.45 6.71 -2.28
N LEU A 136 -2.48 7.17 -2.98
CA LEU A 136 -3.49 8.09 -2.42
C LEU A 136 -4.25 7.44 -1.27
N TYR A 137 -4.60 6.16 -1.41
CA TYR A 137 -5.32 5.44 -0.37
C TYR A 137 -4.48 5.30 0.90
N GLU A 138 -3.26 4.75 0.79
CA GLU A 138 -2.36 4.61 1.94
C GLU A 138 -2.00 5.96 2.57
N ALA A 139 -1.71 6.98 1.75
CA ALA A 139 -1.39 8.31 2.25
C ALA A 139 -2.59 8.98 2.97
N SER A 140 -3.81 8.48 2.80
CA SER A 140 -5.02 8.95 3.47
C SER A 140 -5.44 8.10 4.67
N PHE A 141 -4.67 7.05 5.03
CA PHE A 141 -5.02 6.10 6.08
C PHE A 141 -5.35 6.78 7.42
N PHE A 142 -4.53 7.75 7.83
CA PHE A 142 -4.76 8.57 9.05
C PHE A 142 -5.54 9.86 8.78
N GLY A 143 -6.40 9.83 7.77
CA GLY A 143 -7.27 10.92 7.35
C GLY A 143 -6.75 11.72 6.16
N PRO A 144 -7.63 12.46 5.46
CA PRO A 144 -7.27 13.19 4.24
C PRO A 144 -6.21 14.26 4.46
N SER A 145 -5.98 14.74 5.68
CA SER A 145 -4.84 15.63 5.99
C SER A 145 -3.83 15.07 6.99
N GLN A 146 -3.90 13.76 7.26
CA GLN A 146 -3.05 13.06 8.24
C GLN A 146 -3.20 13.63 9.66
N GLU A 147 -4.43 13.94 10.06
CA GLU A 147 -4.74 14.55 11.34
C GLU A 147 -4.29 13.69 12.53
N HIS A 148 -4.29 12.36 12.36
CA HIS A 148 -3.99 11.40 13.41
C HIS A 148 -2.60 10.75 13.30
N LEU A 149 -1.82 11.08 12.27
CA LEU A 149 -0.56 10.37 11.97
C LEU A 149 0.43 10.41 13.14
N GLN A 150 0.65 11.58 13.74
CA GLN A 150 1.66 11.72 14.80
C GLN A 150 1.26 10.95 16.07
N GLU A 151 -0.03 11.00 16.43
CA GLU A 151 -0.55 10.28 17.58
C GLU A 151 -0.34 8.77 17.43
N GLU A 152 -0.63 8.23 16.25
CA GLU A 152 -0.47 6.79 15.97
C GLU A 152 1.00 6.37 15.87
N LYS A 153 1.89 7.24 15.35
CA LYS A 153 3.35 7.03 15.42
C LYS A 153 3.84 6.93 16.86
N ASP A 154 3.41 7.85 17.72
CA ASP A 154 3.85 7.89 19.11
C ASP A 154 3.36 6.64 19.86
N LYS A 155 2.11 6.22 19.64
CA LYS A 155 1.56 4.95 20.18
C LYS A 155 2.34 3.74 19.71
N LEU A 156 2.62 3.63 18.41
CA LEU A 156 3.37 2.51 17.85
C LEU A 156 4.78 2.42 18.45
N ASN A 157 5.49 3.55 18.53
CA ASN A 157 6.82 3.60 19.14
C ASN A 157 6.80 3.19 20.62
N GLN A 158 5.76 3.60 21.37
CA GLN A 158 5.60 3.19 22.75
C GLN A 158 5.35 1.67 22.85
N MET A 159 4.46 1.12 22.02
CA MET A 159 4.20 -0.32 22.01
C MET A 159 5.46 -1.12 21.69
N ILE A 160 6.27 -0.68 20.72
CA ILE A 160 7.55 -1.34 20.39
C ILE A 160 8.55 -1.25 21.56
N ALA A 161 8.58 -0.13 22.27
CA ALA A 161 9.48 0.04 23.41
C ALA A 161 9.07 -0.78 24.63
N ASP A 162 7.76 -1.01 24.80
CA ASP A 162 7.16 -1.79 25.89
C ASP A 162 7.00 -3.29 25.52
N ASP A 163 7.40 -3.69 24.31
CA ASP A 163 7.24 -5.06 23.82
C ASP A 163 8.33 -5.99 24.36
N ASP A 164 7.97 -6.73 25.41
CA ASP A 164 8.76 -7.84 25.95
C ASP A 164 8.26 -9.22 25.45
N SER A 165 7.42 -9.26 24.41
CA SER A 165 6.81 -10.51 23.94
C SER A 165 7.78 -11.38 23.14
N GLU A 166 7.70 -12.70 23.35
CA GLU A 166 8.41 -13.66 22.49
C GLU A 166 7.60 -13.88 21.21
N THR A 167 8.30 -13.93 20.07
CA THR A 167 7.68 -14.32 18.80
C THR A 167 7.19 -15.77 18.89
N ILE A 168 5.88 -15.96 18.91
CA ILE A 168 5.25 -17.28 18.85
C ILE A 168 4.99 -17.70 17.40
N SER A 169 4.95 -19.01 17.14
CA SER A 169 4.53 -19.49 15.83
C SER A 169 3.04 -19.23 15.59
N ALA A 170 2.62 -19.17 14.32
CA ALA A 170 1.21 -19.06 13.99
C ALA A 170 0.41 -20.26 14.57
N GLU A 171 1.00 -21.46 14.54
CA GLU A 171 0.42 -22.65 15.15
C GLU A 171 0.19 -22.49 16.66
N ASP A 172 1.16 -21.95 17.39
CA ASP A 172 1.03 -21.72 18.84
C ASP A 172 -0.03 -20.65 19.15
N PHE A 173 -0.11 -19.60 18.32
CA PHE A 173 -1.13 -18.57 18.44
C PHE A 173 -2.55 -19.14 18.26
N PHE A 174 -2.76 -19.97 17.23
CA PHE A 174 -4.07 -20.61 17.00
C PHE A 174 -4.40 -21.61 18.10
N ALA A 175 -3.44 -22.41 18.56
CA ALA A 175 -3.63 -23.33 19.68
C ALA A 175 -4.04 -22.58 20.96
N GLU A 176 -3.44 -21.42 21.23
CA GLU A 176 -3.82 -20.57 22.35
C GLU A 176 -5.26 -20.05 22.24
N LEU A 177 -5.69 -19.63 21.04
CA LEU A 177 -7.07 -19.19 20.82
C LEU A 177 -8.08 -20.33 21.02
N GLU A 178 -7.76 -21.55 20.61
CA GLU A 178 -8.63 -22.70 20.82
C GLU A 178 -8.71 -23.10 22.30
N GLU A 179 -7.56 -23.20 22.96
CA GLU A 179 -7.47 -23.64 24.36
C GLU A 179 -8.04 -22.60 25.34
N LYS A 180 -7.68 -21.31 25.16
CA LYS A 180 -8.03 -20.26 26.11
C LYS A 180 -9.35 -19.56 25.80
N GLN A 181 -9.69 -19.38 24.52
CA GLN A 181 -10.90 -18.65 24.12
C GLN A 181 -12.04 -19.56 23.64
N GLY A 182 -11.80 -20.87 23.56
CA GLY A 182 -12.82 -21.85 23.19
C GLY A 182 -13.25 -21.77 21.73
N TYR A 183 -12.48 -21.10 20.88
CA TYR A 183 -12.66 -21.18 19.44
C TYR A 183 -12.38 -22.62 18.97
N LYS A 184 -13.10 -23.05 17.95
CA LYS A 184 -12.81 -24.31 17.25
C LYS A 184 -12.61 -23.96 15.80
N PHE A 185 -11.37 -24.02 15.34
CA PHE A 185 -11.08 -23.81 13.95
C PHE A 185 -11.38 -25.09 13.18
N ASP A 186 -11.83 -24.92 11.95
CA ASP A 186 -11.83 -26.01 10.99
C ASP A 186 -10.38 -26.29 10.62
N HIS A 187 -9.95 -27.55 10.71
CA HIS A 187 -8.60 -27.95 10.35
C HIS A 187 -8.64 -28.65 9.00
N GLN A 188 -7.90 -28.13 8.04
CA GLN A 188 -7.66 -28.78 6.76
C GLN A 188 -7.10 -30.19 6.98
N SER A 189 -7.46 -31.13 6.10
CA SER A 189 -6.81 -32.44 6.05
C SER A 189 -5.32 -32.29 5.69
N PRO A 190 -4.46 -33.26 6.05
CA PRO A 190 -3.04 -33.21 5.71
C PRO A 190 -2.78 -33.02 4.21
N ASP A 191 -3.59 -33.66 3.35
CA ASP A 191 -3.47 -33.56 1.90
C ASP A 191 -3.86 -32.17 1.39
N GLU A 192 -4.92 -31.54 1.94
CA GLU A 192 -5.30 -30.16 1.62
C GLU A 192 -4.20 -29.17 2.02
N ARG A 193 -3.62 -29.33 3.22
CA ARG A 193 -2.52 -28.49 3.69
C ARG A 193 -1.29 -28.60 2.80
N GLU A 194 -0.95 -29.81 2.34
CA GLU A 194 0.19 -30.01 1.43
C GLU A 194 -0.04 -29.32 0.07
N LEU A 195 -1.27 -29.38 -0.46
CA LEU A 195 -1.64 -28.71 -1.70
C LEU A 195 -1.61 -27.18 -1.54
N GLU A 196 -2.15 -26.65 -0.45
CA GLU A 196 -2.13 -25.22 -0.14
C GLU A 196 -0.69 -24.69 -0.05
N ILE A 197 0.19 -25.37 0.69
CA ILE A 197 1.61 -25.00 0.79
C ILE A 197 2.28 -24.94 -0.58
N LYS A 198 1.97 -25.89 -1.48
CA LYS A 198 2.51 -25.88 -2.86
C LYS A 198 2.04 -24.65 -3.63
N VAL A 199 0.77 -24.27 -3.52
CA VAL A 199 0.21 -23.08 -4.16
C VAL A 199 0.87 -21.82 -3.61
N ILE A 200 0.93 -21.66 -2.29
CA ILE A 200 1.59 -20.51 -1.63
C ILE A 200 3.03 -20.37 -2.10
N LYS A 201 3.78 -21.48 -2.12
CA LYS A 201 5.18 -21.47 -2.56
C LYS A 201 5.32 -21.05 -4.03
N MET A 202 4.50 -21.61 -4.92
CA MET A 202 4.54 -21.26 -6.35
C MET A 202 4.16 -19.79 -6.59
N ALA A 203 3.16 -19.27 -5.86
CA ALA A 203 2.79 -17.86 -5.90
C ALA A 203 3.94 -16.96 -5.44
N GLY A 204 4.61 -17.32 -4.33
CA GLY A 204 5.78 -16.61 -3.83
C GLY A 204 6.96 -16.62 -4.80
N GLU A 205 7.24 -17.75 -5.45
CA GLU A 205 8.30 -17.84 -6.48
C GLU A 205 8.00 -16.96 -7.70
N TYR A 206 6.74 -16.94 -8.17
CA TYR A 206 6.32 -16.07 -9.28
C TYR A 206 6.44 -14.58 -8.91
N TRP A 207 5.94 -14.22 -7.74
CA TRP A 207 6.02 -12.88 -7.18
C TRP A 207 7.47 -12.39 -7.15
N GLU A 208 8.37 -13.17 -6.55
CA GLU A 208 9.78 -12.80 -6.40
C GLU A 208 10.49 -12.69 -7.76
N HIS A 209 10.15 -13.59 -8.70
CA HIS A 209 10.68 -13.51 -10.05
C HIS A 209 10.30 -12.20 -10.74
N SER A 210 9.01 -11.82 -10.70
CA SER A 210 8.55 -10.57 -11.30
C SER A 210 9.17 -9.36 -10.61
N ARG A 211 9.24 -9.38 -9.28
CA ARG A 211 9.83 -8.31 -8.47
C ARG A 211 11.30 -8.08 -8.82
N LYS A 212 12.14 -9.12 -8.80
CA LYS A 212 13.56 -9.03 -9.19
C LYS A 212 13.73 -8.53 -10.62
N LYS A 213 12.84 -8.92 -11.54
CA LYS A 213 12.86 -8.43 -12.92
C LYS A 213 12.62 -6.92 -12.98
N GLU A 214 11.61 -6.41 -12.28
CA GLU A 214 11.31 -4.98 -12.29
C GLU A 214 12.34 -4.18 -11.49
N LEU A 215 12.85 -4.69 -10.38
CA LEU A 215 13.95 -4.07 -9.64
C LEU A 215 15.18 -3.84 -10.52
N ARG A 216 15.53 -4.80 -11.38
CA ARG A 216 16.60 -4.61 -12.38
C ARG A 216 16.29 -3.49 -13.37
N ASN A 217 15.04 -3.27 -13.73
CA ASN A 217 14.64 -2.14 -14.59
C ASN A 217 14.73 -0.82 -13.82
N VAL A 218 14.33 -0.79 -12.54
CA VAL A 218 14.50 0.36 -11.65
C VAL A 218 15.98 0.74 -11.54
N MET A 219 16.86 -0.22 -11.24
CA MET A 219 18.32 0.01 -11.17
C MET A 219 18.89 0.59 -12.47
N LYS A 220 18.47 0.07 -13.64
CA LYS A 220 18.86 0.64 -14.94
C LYS A 220 18.43 2.11 -15.11
N LEU A 221 17.23 2.47 -14.64
CA LEU A 221 16.75 3.86 -14.70
C LEU A 221 17.56 4.78 -13.79
N LEU A 222 18.11 4.26 -12.69
CA LEU A 222 18.96 4.97 -11.74
C LEU A 222 20.44 5.02 -12.17
N GLY A 223 20.85 4.19 -13.14
CA GLY A 223 22.23 4.07 -13.58
C GLY A 223 23.15 3.35 -12.57
N ILE A 224 22.59 2.47 -11.75
CA ILE A 224 23.33 1.67 -10.74
C ILE A 224 23.40 0.20 -11.10
#